data_AF-A0A7I9ZL49-F1
#
_entry.id   AF-A0A7I9ZL49-F1
#
_cell.length_a   1.000
_cell.length_b   1.000
_cell.length_c   1.000
_cell.angle_alpha   90.00
_cell.angle_beta   90.00
_cell.angle_gamma   90.00
#
_symmetry.space_group_name_H-M   'P 1'
#
loop_
_entity.id
_entity.type
_entity.pdbx_description
1 polymer ?
#
loop_
_entity_poly.entity_id
_entity_poly.type
_entity_poly.pdbx_seq_one_letter_code
_entity_poly.pdbx_strand_id
1 'polypeptide(L)'
;MLAGQLGGEIDGAWWPHTASVATELPELVGALHRALGEIVDIRINWSVTEGQLDLETIATGARLMRAGEQYRRPRLMVVVGRNASAKLLVVPSMTSQALGLMVLRTAAGLPTSGGTGDSRLYETARVVMRLAEVESAKWCDPISS
;
A
#
# COMPACT_ATOMS: atom_id res chain seq x y z
N MET A 1 3.76 8.39 1.59
CA MET A 1 5.23 8.43 1.53
C MET A 1 5.66 7.70 0.27
N LEU A 2 6.56 8.28 -0.53
CA LEU A 2 7.07 7.71 -1.78
C LEU A 2 8.51 7.22 -1.59
N ALA A 3 8.91 6.22 -2.37
CA ALA A 3 10.29 5.79 -2.54
C ALA A 3 11.10 6.86 -3.31
N GLY A 4 12.43 6.80 -3.17
CA GLY A 4 13.34 7.73 -3.85
C GLY A 4 13.35 7.59 -5.37
N GLN A 5 12.89 6.45 -5.91
CA GLN A 5 12.73 6.19 -7.33
C GLN A 5 11.36 5.58 -7.59
N LEU A 6 10.67 6.08 -8.63
CA LEU A 6 9.36 5.60 -9.07
C LEU A 6 9.50 4.63 -10.26
N GLY A 7 8.48 3.80 -10.48
CA GLY A 7 8.43 2.77 -11.52
C GLY A 7 8.72 1.35 -11.03
N GLY A 8 8.73 1.12 -9.71
CA GLY A 8 8.84 -0.22 -9.12
C GLY A 8 7.50 -0.95 -9.07
N GLU A 9 7.45 -2.11 -8.40
CA GLU A 9 6.18 -2.79 -8.14
C GLU A 9 5.29 -2.02 -7.17
N ILE A 10 5.90 -1.44 -6.13
CA ILE A 10 5.26 -0.51 -5.21
C ILE A 10 6.22 0.67 -5.02
N ASP A 11 5.75 1.86 -5.33
CA ASP A 11 6.50 3.12 -5.29
C ASP A 11 6.35 3.87 -3.95
N GLY A 12 5.54 3.33 -3.05
CA GLY A 12 5.29 3.93 -1.76
C GLY A 12 4.05 3.39 -1.08
N ALA A 13 3.70 4.02 0.03
CA ALA A 13 2.47 3.71 0.74
C ALA A 13 1.76 4.99 1.17
N TRP A 14 0.44 4.91 1.23
CA TRP A 14 -0.43 5.95 1.75
C TRP A 14 -1.23 5.39 2.91
N TRP A 15 -1.23 6.11 4.03
CA TRP A 15 -2.00 5.74 5.20
C TRP A 15 -3.03 6.85 5.47
N PRO A 16 -4.28 6.68 5.01
CA PRO A 16 -5.37 7.57 5.37
C PRO A 16 -5.64 7.56 6.87
N HIS A 17 -6.06 8.70 7.39
CA HIS A 17 -6.50 8.89 8.78
C HIS A 17 -7.91 8.34 9.02
N THR A 18 -8.72 8.19 7.97
CA THR A 18 -10.13 7.77 8.04
C THR A 18 -10.41 6.60 7.10
N ALA A 19 -11.60 6.00 7.21
CA ALA A 19 -12.04 4.97 6.26
C ALA A 19 -12.48 5.57 4.91
N SER A 20 -12.69 6.89 4.85
CA SER A 20 -13.21 7.58 3.69
C SER A 20 -12.07 8.05 2.79
N VAL A 21 -11.72 7.21 1.82
CA VAL A 21 -10.69 7.54 0.82
C VAL A 21 -11.06 8.82 0.06
N ALA A 22 -12.34 8.97 -0.30
CA ALA A 22 -12.82 10.11 -1.09
C ALA A 22 -12.53 11.47 -0.42
N THR A 23 -12.64 11.55 0.91
CA THR A 23 -12.40 12.80 1.65
C THR A 23 -10.93 13.14 1.79
N GLU A 24 -10.04 12.15 1.69
CA GLU A 24 -8.59 12.34 1.87
C GLU A 24 -7.81 12.37 0.54
N LEU A 25 -8.46 11.99 -0.57
CA LEU A 25 -7.87 12.08 -1.91
C LEU A 25 -7.32 13.47 -2.26
N PRO A 26 -7.99 14.60 -1.95
CA PRO A 26 -7.45 15.93 -2.28
C PRO A 26 -6.11 16.22 -1.59
N GLU A 27 -5.96 15.81 -0.33
CA GLU A 27 -4.70 15.97 0.42
C GLU A 27 -3.60 15.11 -0.19
N LEU A 28 -3.91 13.85 -0.52
CA LEU A 28 -2.98 12.95 -1.19
C LEU A 28 -2.52 13.52 -2.54
N VAL A 29 -3.45 13.99 -3.37
CA VAL A 29 -3.17 14.60 -4.67
C VAL A 29 -2.23 15.81 -4.51
N GLY A 30 -2.50 16.68 -3.54
CA GLY A 30 -1.63 17.81 -3.23
C GLY A 30 -0.21 17.38 -2.85
N ALA A 31 -0.07 16.34 -2.03
CA ALA A 31 1.23 15.81 -1.63
C ALA A 31 2.00 15.16 -2.79
N LEU A 32 1.30 14.52 -3.73
CA LEU A 32 1.91 13.85 -4.88
C LEU A 32 2.22 14.78 -6.05
N HIS A 33 1.56 15.95 -6.12
CA HIS A 33 1.69 16.88 -7.25
C HIS A 33 3.15 17.27 -7.54
N ARG A 34 3.97 17.46 -6.51
CA ARG A 34 5.40 17.78 -6.68
C ARG A 34 6.17 16.65 -7.39
N ALA A 35 5.83 15.39 -7.12
CA ALA A 35 6.55 14.23 -7.66
C ALA A 35 6.00 13.79 -9.02
N LEU A 36 4.68 13.87 -9.22
CA LEU A 36 3.99 13.32 -10.39
C LEU A 36 3.53 14.39 -11.40
N GLY A 37 3.52 15.66 -11.01
CA GLY A 37 2.90 16.75 -11.77
C GLY A 37 1.38 16.80 -11.57
N GLU A 38 0.66 17.42 -12.52
CA GLU A 38 -0.81 17.40 -12.51
C GLU A 38 -1.29 15.95 -12.63
N ILE A 39 -2.16 15.55 -11.69
CA ILE A 39 -2.74 14.20 -11.67
C ILE A 39 -3.83 14.11 -12.73
N VAL A 40 -3.71 13.13 -13.62
CA VAL A 40 -4.60 12.93 -14.77
C VAL A 40 -5.47 11.68 -14.64
N ASP A 41 -5.03 10.69 -13.85
CA ASP A 41 -5.77 9.45 -13.62
C ASP A 41 -5.46 8.85 -12.23
N ILE A 42 -6.47 8.23 -11.62
CA ILE A 42 -6.35 7.50 -10.36
C ILE A 42 -7.13 6.20 -10.49
N ARG A 43 -6.45 5.07 -10.28
CA ARG A 43 -7.04 3.73 -10.30
C ARG A 43 -6.91 3.08 -8.93
N ILE A 44 -7.89 2.28 -8.54
CA ILE A 44 -7.89 1.51 -7.29
C ILE A 44 -8.28 0.06 -7.58
N ASN A 45 -7.71 -0.90 -6.84
CA ASN A 45 -8.04 -2.33 -7.01
C ASN A 45 -9.19 -2.80 -6.10
N TRP A 46 -9.86 -1.91 -5.36
CA TRP A 46 -10.96 -2.25 -4.43
C TRP A 46 -12.21 -1.41 -4.70
N SER A 47 -13.37 -1.92 -4.25
CA SER A 47 -14.62 -1.15 -4.22
C SER A 47 -14.77 -0.42 -2.87
N VAL A 48 -15.42 0.73 -2.86
CA VAL A 48 -15.80 1.45 -1.62
C VAL A 48 -16.70 0.60 -0.72
N THR A 49 -17.41 -0.39 -1.30
CA THR A 49 -18.23 -1.35 -0.57
C THR A 49 -17.46 -2.53 0.02
N GLU A 50 -16.20 -2.76 -0.38
CA GLU A 50 -15.35 -3.75 0.28
C GLU A 50 -15.02 -3.22 1.70
N GLY A 51 -15.49 -3.93 2.73
CA GLY A 51 -15.30 -3.55 4.14
C GLY A 51 -13.83 -3.39 4.54
N GLN A 52 -13.58 -2.73 5.67
CA GLN A 52 -12.23 -2.35 6.12
C GLN A 52 -11.27 -3.54 6.21
N LEU A 53 -10.05 -3.32 5.74
CA LEU A 53 -8.98 -4.31 5.73
C LEU A 53 -8.18 -4.20 7.04
N ASP A 54 -7.66 -5.32 7.55
CA ASP A 54 -6.73 -5.31 8.70
C ASP A 54 -5.39 -5.90 8.28
N LEU A 55 -4.29 -5.19 8.51
CA LEU A 55 -2.95 -5.61 8.09
C LEU A 55 -2.40 -6.75 8.92
N GLU A 56 -2.74 -6.84 10.20
CA GLU A 56 -2.32 -7.98 11.02
C GLU A 56 -3.02 -9.25 10.53
N THR A 57 -4.29 -9.14 10.18
CA THR A 57 -5.06 -10.14 9.44
C THR A 57 -4.70 -10.18 7.94
N ILE A 58 -3.64 -9.55 7.46
CA ILE A 58 -3.06 -9.80 6.11
C ILE A 58 -1.70 -10.50 6.23
N ALA A 59 -0.92 -10.15 7.24
CA ALA A 59 0.34 -10.82 7.50
C ALA A 59 0.13 -12.20 8.14
N THR A 60 -0.85 -12.36 9.03
CA THR A 60 -1.00 -13.59 9.83
C THR A 60 -1.40 -14.79 8.96
N GLY A 61 -2.36 -14.66 8.07
CA GLY A 61 -2.81 -15.77 7.23
C GLY A 61 -1.97 -15.95 5.98
N ALA A 62 -1.25 -14.93 5.53
CA ALA A 62 -0.13 -15.14 4.62
C ALA A 62 0.97 -16.00 5.26
N ARG A 63 1.22 -15.88 6.57
CA ARG A 63 2.14 -16.75 7.32
C ARG A 63 1.56 -18.14 7.62
N LEU A 64 0.24 -18.27 7.79
CA LEU A 64 -0.41 -19.52 8.19
C LEU A 64 -0.78 -20.46 7.04
N MET A 65 -0.65 -20.04 5.76
CA MET A 65 -0.77 -20.88 4.55
C MET A 65 -1.54 -22.20 4.77
N ARG A 66 -2.83 -22.08 5.10
CA ARG A 66 -3.80 -23.15 4.92
C ARG A 66 -4.65 -22.80 3.71
N ALA A 67 -4.60 -23.66 2.71
CA ALA A 67 -5.45 -23.59 1.53
C ALA A 67 -6.92 -23.52 1.97
N GLY A 68 -7.58 -22.37 1.76
CA GLY A 68 -9.03 -22.23 1.95
C GLY A 68 -9.51 -20.94 2.64
N GLU A 69 -8.68 -20.18 3.35
CA GLU A 69 -9.10 -18.89 3.92
C GLU A 69 -8.93 -17.75 2.91
N GLN A 70 -10.04 -17.08 2.56
CA GLN A 70 -10.03 -15.89 1.70
C GLN A 70 -9.39 -14.73 2.45
N TYR A 71 -8.08 -14.54 2.26
CA TYR A 71 -7.42 -13.32 2.69
C TYR A 71 -7.89 -12.14 1.85
N ARG A 72 -8.20 -11.01 2.51
CA ARG A 72 -8.51 -9.78 1.77
C ARG A 72 -7.22 -9.27 1.13
N ARG A 73 -7.24 -9.11 -0.20
CA ARG A 73 -6.12 -8.59 -0.99
C ARG A 73 -5.64 -7.22 -0.48
N PRO A 74 -4.32 -6.93 -0.52
CA PRO A 74 -3.82 -5.58 -0.26
C PRO A 74 -4.50 -4.56 -1.18
N ARG A 75 -4.83 -3.40 -0.62
CA ARG A 75 -5.43 -2.29 -1.36
C ARG A 75 -4.33 -1.50 -2.07
N LEU A 76 -4.42 -1.41 -3.38
CA LEU A 76 -3.44 -0.74 -4.23
C LEU A 76 -4.09 0.40 -5.00
N MET A 77 -3.41 1.54 -5.01
CA MET A 77 -3.81 2.73 -5.76
C MET A 77 -2.71 3.06 -6.78
N VAL A 78 -3.06 3.22 -8.05
CA VAL A 78 -2.15 3.81 -9.04
C VAL A 78 -2.57 5.25 -9.24
N VAL A 79 -1.62 6.17 -9.07
CA VAL A 79 -1.79 7.59 -9.35
C VAL A 79 -0.93 7.94 -10.56
N VAL A 80 -1.54 8.45 -11.62
CA VAL A 80 -0.85 8.86 -12.85
C VAL A 80 -0.89 10.37 -12.93
N GLY A 81 0.29 10.99 -12.97
CA GLY A 81 0.44 12.40 -13.28
C GLY A 81 1.12 12.62 -14.63
N ARG A 82 1.16 13.88 -15.06
CA ARG A 82 1.76 14.27 -16.35
C ARG A 82 3.25 13.92 -16.47
N ASN A 83 3.98 13.85 -15.35
CA ASN A 83 5.43 13.65 -15.36
C ASN A 83 5.83 12.22 -14.99
N ALA A 84 5.03 11.54 -14.16
CA ALA A 84 5.33 10.20 -13.65
C ALA A 84 4.05 9.53 -13.11
N SER A 85 4.15 8.24 -12.80
CA SER A 85 3.11 7.50 -12.07
C SER A 85 3.68 6.88 -10.81
N ALA A 86 2.82 6.61 -9.83
CA ALA A 86 3.17 5.92 -8.60
C ALA A 86 2.14 4.85 -8.24
N LYS A 87 2.61 3.66 -7.91
CA LYS A 87 1.84 2.57 -7.31
C LYS A 87 1.97 2.60 -5.80
N LEU A 88 0.85 2.79 -5.10
CA LEU A 88 0.80 2.97 -3.67
C LEU A 88 0.07 1.82 -2.99
N LEU A 89 0.70 1.26 -1.96
CA LEU A 89 -0.01 0.45 -0.97
C LEU A 89 -0.86 1.35 -0.08
N VAL A 90 -2.16 1.08 0.02
CA VAL A 90 -3.07 1.79 0.92
C VAL A 90 -3.16 1.05 2.25
N VAL A 91 -2.59 1.67 3.28
CA VAL A 91 -2.63 1.18 4.66
C VAL A 91 -4.00 1.50 5.26
N PRO A 92 -4.72 0.53 5.84
CA PRO A 92 -6.00 0.78 6.49
C PRO A 92 -5.87 1.78 7.64
N SER A 93 -6.82 2.71 7.77
CA SER A 93 -6.80 3.75 8.81
C SER A 93 -6.77 3.20 10.24
N MET A 94 -7.37 2.04 10.48
CA MET A 94 -7.38 1.38 11.79
C MET A 94 -6.06 0.65 12.14
N THR A 95 -5.07 0.66 11.24
CA THR A 95 -3.75 0.07 11.51
C THR A 95 -3.11 0.76 12.71
N SER A 96 -2.48 -0.01 13.61
CA SER A 96 -1.75 0.57 14.73
C SER A 96 -0.65 1.52 14.25
N GLN A 97 -0.38 2.59 14.99
CA GLN A 97 0.59 3.60 14.58
C GLN A 97 1.99 3.04 14.33
N ALA A 98 2.43 2.10 15.17
CA ALA A 98 3.71 1.45 15.02
C ALA A 98 3.80 0.66 13.70
N LEU A 99 2.77 -0.11 13.36
CA LEU A 99 2.74 -0.89 12.11
C LEU A 99 2.58 0.01 10.88
N GLY A 100 1.68 0.99 10.93
CA GLY A 100 1.45 1.93 9.84
C GLY A 100 2.72 2.70 9.46
N LEU A 101 3.44 3.23 10.46
CA LEU A 101 4.73 3.88 10.24
C LEU A 101 5.77 2.92 9.67
N MET A 102 5.80 1.68 10.14
CA MET A 102 6.77 0.70 9.63
C MET A 102 6.51 0.33 8.18
N VAL A 103 5.24 0.17 7.78
CA VAL A 103 4.86 -0.06 6.38
C VAL A 103 5.22 1.14 5.51
N LEU A 104 4.91 2.37 5.95
CA LEU A 104 5.27 3.60 5.23
C LEU A 104 6.78 3.70 4.98
N ARG A 105 7.59 3.43 6.00
CA ARG A 105 9.06 3.46 5.89
C ARG A 105 9.58 2.36 4.97
N THR A 106 9.06 1.14 5.13
CA THR A 106 9.47 -0.01 4.30
C THR A 106 9.16 0.26 2.83
N ALA A 107 7.95 0.76 2.51
CA ALA A 107 7.55 1.10 1.15
C ALA A 107 8.37 2.24 0.53
N ALA A 108 8.91 3.14 1.36
CA ALA A 108 9.76 4.24 0.91
C ALA A 108 11.25 3.87 0.85
N GLY A 109 11.64 2.63 1.18
CA GLY A 109 13.03 2.21 1.27
C GLY A 109 13.82 2.89 2.40
N LEU A 110 13.13 3.41 3.42
CA LEU A 110 13.76 4.09 4.55
C LEU A 110 14.23 3.09 5.61
N PRO A 111 15.28 3.44 6.40
CA PRO A 111 15.76 2.57 7.48
C PRO A 111 14.66 2.27 8.50
N THR A 112 14.50 0.99 8.87
CA THR A 112 13.60 0.54 9.94
C THR A 112 14.46 0.16 11.16
N SER A 113 14.42 0.95 12.24
CA SER A 113 15.32 0.79 13.39
C SER A 113 15.02 -0.48 14.20
N GLY A 114 16.00 -0.94 15.01
CA GLY A 114 16.16 -2.36 15.39
C GLY A 114 15.99 -2.73 16.87
N GLY A 115 14.79 -2.58 17.44
CA GLY A 115 14.37 -3.33 18.63
C GLY A 115 13.72 -4.69 18.30
N THR A 116 13.56 -5.60 19.28
CA THR A 116 12.86 -6.89 19.07
C THR A 116 11.38 -6.70 18.68
N GLY A 117 10.72 -5.68 19.24
CA GLY A 117 9.36 -5.28 18.81
C GLY A 117 9.33 -4.76 17.37
N ASP A 118 10.38 -4.02 16.98
CA ASP A 118 10.54 -3.54 15.61
C ASP A 118 10.77 -4.69 14.64
N SER A 119 11.48 -5.75 15.06
CA SER A 119 11.69 -6.94 14.22
C SER A 119 10.38 -7.63 13.84
N ARG A 120 9.44 -7.81 14.78
CA ARG A 120 8.14 -8.43 14.46
C ARG A 120 7.29 -7.54 13.55
N LEU A 121 7.24 -6.25 13.84
CA LEU A 121 6.53 -5.27 13.02
C LEU A 121 7.14 -5.22 11.61
N TYR A 122 8.46 -5.34 11.52
CA TYR A 122 9.21 -5.24 10.27
C TYR A 122 8.92 -6.46 9.41
N GLU A 123 8.95 -7.65 10.00
CA GLU A 123 8.55 -8.87 9.31
C GLU A 123 7.07 -8.82 8.87
N THR A 124 6.19 -8.18 9.63
CA THR A 124 4.78 -7.98 9.22
C THR A 124 4.71 -7.04 8.03
N ALA A 125 5.41 -5.90 8.07
CA ALA A 125 5.48 -4.94 6.97
C ALA A 125 6.08 -5.57 5.70
N ARG A 126 7.14 -6.38 5.83
CA ARG A 126 7.74 -7.11 4.69
C ARG A 126 6.78 -8.08 4.03
N VAL A 127 6.02 -8.84 4.82
CA VAL A 127 5.00 -9.76 4.28
C VAL A 127 3.94 -8.98 3.53
N VAL A 128 3.43 -7.89 4.12
CA VAL A 128 2.44 -7.02 3.47
C VAL A 128 2.98 -6.45 2.17
N MET A 129 4.22 -5.95 2.15
CA MET A 129 4.85 -5.41 0.94
C MET A 129 4.99 -6.48 -0.15
N ARG A 130 5.43 -7.69 0.18
CA ARG A 130 5.52 -8.79 -0.79
C ARG A 130 4.16 -9.15 -1.38
N LEU A 131 3.10 -9.17 -0.56
CA LEU A 131 1.75 -9.40 -1.07
C LEU A 131 1.27 -8.26 -1.95
N ALA A 132 1.62 -7.02 -1.62
CA ALA A 132 1.31 -5.84 -2.41
C ALA A 132 2.03 -5.88 -3.77
N GLU A 133 3.29 -6.30 -3.82
CA GLU A 133 4.04 -6.50 -5.07
C GLU A 133 3.40 -7.58 -5.95
N VAL A 134 3.04 -8.72 -5.36
CA VAL A 134 2.35 -9.81 -6.08
C VAL A 134 0.99 -9.37 -6.61
N GLU A 135 0.22 -8.62 -5.82
CA GLU A 135 -1.07 -8.08 -6.25
C GLU A 135 -0.91 -6.99 -7.32
N SER A 136 0.13 -6.16 -7.22
CA SER A 136 0.47 -5.13 -8.23
C SER A 136 0.74 -5.77 -9.58
N ALA A 137 1.58 -6.80 -9.61
CA ALA A 137 1.90 -7.53 -10.84
C ALA A 137 0.63 -8.09 -11.49
N LYS A 138 -0.22 -8.78 -10.70
CA LYS A 138 -1.50 -9.33 -11.20
C LYS A 138 -2.47 -8.26 -11.70
N TRP A 139 -2.49 -7.10 -11.08
CA TRP A 139 -3.40 -6.01 -11.44
C TRP A 139 -2.92 -5.24 -12.66
N CYS A 140 -1.61 -5.16 -12.87
CA CYS A 140 -0.98 -4.50 -14.02
C CYS A 140 -0.85 -5.42 -15.24
N ASP A 141 -0.93 -6.75 -15.07
CA ASP A 141 -1.01 -7.67 -16.20
C ASP A 141 -2.23 -7.33 -17.06
N PRO A 142 -2.04 -6.92 -18.34
CA PRO A 142 -3.14 -6.91 -19.28
C PRO A 142 -3.58 -8.36 -19.40
N ILE A 143 -4.81 -8.66 -18.98
CA ILE A 143 -5.41 -9.98 -19.20
C ILE A 143 -5.14 -10.34 -20.65
N SER A 144 -4.30 -11.36 -20.85
CA SER A 144 -4.03 -11.88 -22.17
C SER A 144 -5.33 -12.49 -22.69
N SER A 145 -5.80 -11.93 -23.81
CA SER A 145 -6.90 -12.39 -24.69
C SER A 145 -8.31 -11.94 -24.32
#